data_AF-A0A090CWH6-F1
#
_entry.id   AF-A0A090CWH6-F1
#
_cell.length_a   1.000
_cell.length_b   1.000
_cell.length_c   1.000
_cell.angle_alpha   90.00
_cell.angle_beta   90.00
_cell.angle_gamma   90.00
#
_symmetry.space_group_name_H-M   'P 1'
#
loop_
_entity.id
_entity.type
_entity.pdbx_description
1 polymer ?
#
loop_
_entity_poly.entity_id
_entity_poly.type
_entity_poly.pdbx_seq_one_letter_code
_entity_poly.pdbx_strand_id
1 'polypeptide(L)'
;MKLFVTILAAYLGLAAAHGDHEGQHIPKILGGRKFLSEMGARRRWSQGVQQPNVIKRHPPSPKPQHHADKRQENTSGKCGASGGSCAAGYCCSAEGWCGRGIDYCSAPDCQLNYGPGCDGNKKPSGPDTSGVARPKLGSVLYGGAGIYDCVTSGDIALTFDDGPYLYTNDLLDKLRSYGAKATFFLTGTNIGKGMINDPATPYPAIIKRMHAEGHQIASHTWSHQNASQMTNTQFTNQMVWNEIALNSILGFFPTYMRPPYSICQRECQNILSTLGYHTIYFNLDTAGYLNDSPRAIQTSKNIWDDAIEGSDPETDSFLQIEHDIHQQIVYNLTDYILTSLFSNGYRAVTVGECLGDPPSNWYRAGPASSSPSSSPSSAAVPTRTTISVAPTRTGASTDGTCGNGITCAGTRWGACCSAFGFCGVGEEYCQLGNGCQAAWGRCDGDAPAVSSSSSRTSISTRYVISSTSTATSTRTSISTRSVITSTARSTSTTTSSRSSVSTRFPPILIMFPVANCETATTTSTRPTSTPGLAISEDGLCGPENQQTCEGSEFGTCCGPSGRCSSSSIACLAILGCQERYGRCV
;
A
#
# COMPACT_ATOMS: atom_id res chain seq x y z
N MET A 1 -3.33 65.21 -46.82
CA MET A 1 -3.31 64.56 -48.15
C MET A 1 -1.90 64.04 -48.39
N LYS A 2 -1.69 62.70 -48.38
CA LYS A 2 -0.35 62.04 -48.46
C LYS A 2 0.55 62.38 -47.23
N LEU A 3 1.62 61.67 -46.81
CA LEU A 3 2.16 60.27 -46.88
C LEU A 3 3.19 60.15 -45.69
N PHE A 4 3.88 59.05 -45.32
CA PHE A 4 4.10 57.71 -45.89
C PHE A 4 4.43 56.69 -44.76
N VAL A 5 3.94 55.44 -44.89
CA VAL A 5 4.50 54.10 -44.52
C VAL A 5 5.76 53.98 -43.62
N THR A 6 5.67 53.14 -42.56
CA THR A 6 6.42 51.84 -42.45
C THR A 6 5.79 50.83 -41.48
N ILE A 7 5.39 49.67 -42.03
CA ILE A 7 5.46 48.29 -41.49
C ILE A 7 5.08 48.04 -40.01
N LEU A 8 3.92 47.39 -39.81
CA LEU A 8 3.86 46.16 -39.00
C LEU A 8 2.75 45.24 -39.55
N ALA A 9 3.12 44.05 -40.05
CA ALA A 9 2.17 43.10 -40.64
C ALA A 9 2.61 41.65 -40.38
N ALA A 10 2.10 41.06 -39.31
CA ALA A 10 1.97 39.62 -39.05
C ALA A 10 1.32 39.43 -37.67
N TYR A 11 0.18 38.72 -37.59
CA TYR A 11 -0.23 37.83 -36.49
C TYR A 11 -1.64 37.26 -36.76
N LEU A 12 -1.76 36.52 -37.87
CA LEU A 12 -2.85 35.57 -38.14
C LEU A 12 -2.22 34.31 -38.75
N GLY A 13 -2.50 33.15 -38.18
CA GLY A 13 -1.76 31.90 -38.42
C GLY A 13 -0.46 31.87 -37.60
N LEU A 14 -0.18 30.86 -36.79
CA LEU A 14 -0.08 29.47 -37.24
C LEU A 14 -0.59 28.47 -36.19
N ALA A 15 -1.52 27.60 -36.58
CA ALA A 15 -1.69 26.29 -35.98
C ALA A 15 -1.04 25.26 -36.92
N ALA A 16 0.11 24.72 -36.54
CA ALA A 16 0.79 23.56 -37.14
C ALA A 16 2.12 23.30 -36.40
N ALA A 17 2.09 22.46 -35.36
CA ALA A 17 3.31 22.10 -34.62
C ALA A 17 3.31 20.67 -34.03
N HIS A 18 2.48 19.78 -34.56
CA HIS A 18 2.70 18.34 -34.56
C HIS A 18 2.11 17.79 -35.87
N GLY A 19 2.91 17.02 -36.62
CA GLY A 19 2.49 16.41 -37.88
C GLY A 19 1.74 15.09 -37.65
N ASP A 20 1.11 14.59 -38.70
CA ASP A 20 0.18 13.47 -38.63
C ASP A 20 0.84 12.17 -38.15
N HIS A 21 0.34 11.65 -37.03
CA HIS A 21 0.45 10.25 -36.63
C HIS A 21 -0.84 9.89 -35.88
N GLU A 22 -1.54 8.88 -36.40
CA GLU A 22 -2.75 8.34 -35.76
C GLU A 22 -2.43 7.73 -34.39
N GLY A 23 -3.38 7.81 -33.44
CA GLY A 23 -3.39 6.94 -32.25
C GLY A 23 -3.06 7.57 -30.89
N GLN A 24 -2.79 8.87 -30.75
CA GLN A 24 -2.62 9.47 -29.41
C GLN A 24 -3.97 9.69 -28.70
N HIS A 25 -4.36 8.69 -27.90
CA HIS A 25 -5.46 8.82 -26.94
C HIS A 25 -5.12 9.89 -25.89
N ILE A 26 -6.02 10.85 -25.69
CA ILE A 26 -5.96 11.76 -24.53
C ILE A 26 -6.45 10.95 -23.31
N PRO A 27 -5.63 10.72 -22.27
CA PRO A 27 -6.04 9.88 -21.15
C PRO A 27 -7.23 10.47 -20.40
N LYS A 28 -8.31 9.69 -20.31
CA LYS A 28 -9.49 10.02 -19.51
C LYS A 28 -9.18 9.80 -18.03
N ILE A 29 -8.59 10.80 -17.36
CA ILE A 29 -8.43 10.75 -15.90
C ILE A 29 -9.83 10.84 -15.27
N LEU A 30 -10.33 9.73 -14.74
CA LEU A 30 -11.56 9.68 -13.96
C LEU A 30 -11.31 10.41 -12.62
N GLY A 31 -12.30 11.18 -12.16
CA GLY A 31 -12.09 12.23 -11.13
C GLY A 31 -11.46 13.53 -11.64
N GLY A 32 -10.92 13.56 -12.87
CA GLY A 32 -10.03 14.61 -13.40
C GLY A 32 -10.57 16.05 -13.50
N ARG A 33 -11.85 16.32 -13.20
CA ARG A 33 -12.37 17.71 -13.12
C ARG A 33 -11.69 18.54 -12.03
N LYS A 34 -11.20 17.90 -10.95
CA LYS A 34 -10.43 18.55 -9.89
C LYS A 34 -8.97 18.77 -10.31
N PHE A 35 -8.34 17.77 -10.94
CA PHE A 35 -7.00 17.83 -11.53
C PHE A 35 -6.84 18.97 -12.56
N LEU A 36 -7.79 19.13 -13.48
CA LEU A 36 -7.81 20.25 -14.43
C LEU A 36 -7.95 21.62 -13.74
N SER A 37 -8.70 21.68 -12.63
CA SER A 37 -8.83 22.90 -11.81
C SER A 37 -7.49 23.31 -11.19
N GLU A 38 -6.68 22.36 -10.72
CA GLU A 38 -5.36 22.65 -10.18
C GLU A 38 -4.36 23.13 -11.24
N MET A 39 -4.35 22.53 -12.43
CA MET A 39 -3.55 23.04 -13.56
C MET A 39 -3.99 24.46 -13.99
N GLY A 40 -5.28 24.76 -13.92
CA GLY A 40 -5.81 26.10 -14.15
C GLY A 40 -5.40 27.11 -13.07
N ALA A 41 -5.56 26.75 -11.80
CA ALA A 41 -5.26 27.61 -10.65
C ALA A 41 -3.75 27.95 -10.58
N ARG A 42 -2.87 26.97 -10.82
CA ARG A 42 -1.41 27.17 -10.75
C ARG A 42 -0.88 28.11 -11.84
N ARG A 43 -1.55 28.27 -13.00
CA ARG A 43 -1.20 29.29 -14.01
C ARG A 43 -1.47 30.74 -13.56
N ARG A 44 -2.33 30.95 -12.56
CA ARG A 44 -2.63 32.31 -12.02
C ARG A 44 -1.69 32.74 -10.89
N TRP A 45 -0.94 31.82 -10.28
CA TRP A 45 -0.04 32.14 -9.15
C TRP A 45 1.28 32.82 -9.59
N SER A 46 1.55 32.90 -10.90
CA SER A 46 2.77 33.53 -11.45
C SER A 46 2.70 35.06 -11.56
N GLN A 47 1.57 35.70 -11.25
CA GLN A 47 1.41 37.16 -11.31
C GLN A 47 0.58 37.71 -10.15
N GLY A 48 1.16 38.64 -9.39
CA GLY A 48 0.44 39.56 -8.50
C GLY A 48 0.21 39.06 -7.06
N VAL A 49 0.89 39.70 -6.09
CA VAL A 49 0.58 39.53 -4.66
C VAL A 49 -0.57 40.45 -4.27
N GLN A 50 -1.72 39.87 -3.92
CA GLN A 50 -2.63 40.40 -2.89
C GLN A 50 -3.28 39.24 -2.13
N GLN A 51 -3.47 39.39 -0.81
CA GLN A 51 -4.06 38.35 0.05
C GLN A 51 -5.59 38.46 0.11
N PRO A 52 -6.34 37.35 -0.06
CA PRO A 52 -7.71 37.21 0.42
C PRO A 52 -7.74 36.67 1.86
N ASN A 53 -8.88 36.87 2.55
CA ASN A 53 -9.02 36.67 3.99
C ASN A 53 -8.86 35.22 4.50
N VAL A 54 -8.48 35.11 5.78
CA VAL A 54 -8.29 33.84 6.50
C VAL A 54 -9.59 33.05 6.63
N ILE A 55 -9.70 31.97 5.86
CA ILE A 55 -10.60 30.85 6.18
C ILE A 55 -9.90 30.00 7.24
N LYS A 56 -10.55 29.81 8.40
CA LYS A 56 -10.01 28.97 9.49
C LYS A 56 -9.91 27.52 9.01
N ARG A 57 -8.68 26.99 8.92
CA ARG A 57 -8.45 25.54 8.75
C ARG A 57 -8.82 24.80 10.03
N HIS A 58 -9.20 23.53 9.92
CA HIS A 58 -9.44 22.66 11.07
C HIS A 58 -8.18 22.51 11.94
N PRO A 59 -8.31 22.21 13.24
CA PRO A 59 -7.17 22.08 14.14
C PRO A 59 -6.25 20.93 13.70
N PRO A 60 -4.93 21.06 13.90
CA PRO A 60 -4.00 19.96 13.61
C PRO A 60 -4.25 18.79 14.56
N SER A 61 -4.06 17.57 14.06
CA SER A 61 -3.88 16.37 14.90
C SER A 61 -2.80 16.62 15.96
N PRO A 62 -2.92 16.04 17.17
CA PRO A 62 -2.10 16.43 18.31
C PRO A 62 -0.61 16.15 18.08
N LYS A 63 0.15 17.18 17.70
CA LYS A 63 1.62 17.12 17.66
C LYS A 63 2.15 16.82 19.06
N PRO A 64 3.11 15.89 19.23
CA PRO A 64 3.87 15.80 20.48
C PRO A 64 4.58 17.13 20.75
N GLN A 65 4.58 17.56 22.02
CA GLN A 65 5.13 18.85 22.44
C GLN A 65 6.66 18.86 22.44
N HIS A 66 7.27 18.90 21.25
CA HIS A 66 8.69 19.20 21.12
C HIS A 66 8.94 20.69 21.35
N HIS A 67 10.10 21.00 21.93
CA HIS A 67 10.47 22.36 22.32
C HIS A 67 10.49 23.31 21.12
N ALA A 68 10.14 24.58 21.35
CA ALA A 68 10.17 25.61 20.33
C ALA A 68 11.61 25.85 19.83
N ASP A 69 11.98 25.15 18.76
CA ASP A 69 13.33 25.18 18.21
C ASP A 69 13.73 26.59 17.76
N LYS A 70 14.96 26.96 18.10
CA LYS A 70 15.43 28.35 17.97
C LYS A 70 15.46 28.80 16.51
N ARG A 71 14.84 29.95 16.26
CA ARG A 71 15.06 30.72 15.03
C ARG A 71 16.51 31.16 14.92
N GLN A 72 16.96 31.43 13.70
CA GLN A 72 18.27 32.02 13.46
C GLN A 72 18.28 33.49 13.95
N GLU A 73 18.90 33.72 15.12
CA GLU A 73 18.86 35.01 15.85
C GLU A 73 19.71 36.15 15.21
N ASN A 74 20.56 35.85 14.22
CA ASN A 74 21.59 36.80 13.70
C ASN A 74 21.24 37.51 12.37
N THR A 75 20.01 37.41 11.90
CA THR A 75 19.49 38.16 10.74
C THR A 75 18.04 38.62 11.02
N SER A 76 17.29 39.03 10.00
CA SER A 76 15.83 39.16 10.09
C SER A 76 15.09 37.84 10.39
N GLY A 77 15.82 36.71 10.44
CA GLY A 77 15.27 35.36 10.58
C GLY A 77 14.48 34.89 9.35
N LYS A 78 14.36 35.70 8.30
CA LYS A 78 13.62 35.41 7.08
C LYS A 78 14.48 34.73 6.02
N CYS A 79 13.82 33.92 5.20
CA CYS A 79 14.39 33.22 4.06
C CYS A 79 13.33 33.00 2.97
N GLY A 80 13.73 32.38 1.86
CA GLY A 80 12.90 32.22 0.67
C GLY A 80 13.28 33.23 -0.42
N ALA A 81 12.53 33.25 -1.53
CA ALA A 81 12.86 34.05 -2.71
C ALA A 81 13.05 35.56 -2.46
N SER A 82 12.42 36.13 -1.42
CA SER A 82 12.59 37.52 -0.98
C SER A 82 13.38 37.69 0.33
N GLY A 83 13.71 36.59 1.02
CA GLY A 83 14.46 36.62 2.29
C GLY A 83 15.92 36.18 2.18
N GLY A 84 16.30 35.51 1.09
CA GLY A 84 17.61 34.88 0.94
C GLY A 84 17.69 33.50 1.59
N SER A 85 18.91 33.03 1.83
CA SER A 85 19.18 31.70 2.40
C SER A 85 19.62 31.77 3.86
N CYS A 86 19.24 30.75 4.64
CA CYS A 86 19.66 30.59 6.03
C CYS A 86 21.15 30.22 6.14
N ALA A 87 21.71 30.37 7.34
CA ALA A 87 23.07 29.94 7.63
C ALA A 87 23.24 28.42 7.52
N ALA A 88 24.48 27.95 7.35
CA ALA A 88 24.79 26.52 7.32
C ALA A 88 24.25 25.80 8.57
N GLY A 89 23.60 24.65 8.38
CA GLY A 89 22.95 23.91 9.46
C GLY A 89 21.59 24.44 9.94
N TYR A 90 21.05 25.47 9.27
CA TYR A 90 19.67 25.97 9.45
C TYR A 90 18.80 25.65 8.24
N CYS A 91 17.51 25.51 8.50
CA CYS A 91 16.45 25.10 7.60
C CYS A 91 15.50 26.27 7.33
N CYS A 92 14.91 26.34 6.14
CA CYS A 92 13.98 27.40 5.74
C CYS A 92 12.56 26.82 5.65
N SER A 93 11.68 27.15 6.60
CA SER A 93 10.31 26.61 6.64
C SER A 93 9.44 27.12 5.47
N ALA A 94 8.27 26.51 5.27
CA ALA A 94 7.31 26.93 4.23
C ALA A 94 6.87 28.40 4.38
N GLU A 95 6.80 28.94 5.59
CA GLU A 95 6.48 30.35 5.88
C GLU A 95 7.70 31.29 5.73
N GLY A 96 8.83 30.76 5.27
CA GLY A 96 10.07 31.49 5.01
C GLY A 96 10.77 31.96 6.27
N TRP A 97 10.87 31.11 7.31
CA TRP A 97 11.69 31.40 8.50
C TRP A 97 12.88 30.45 8.63
N CYS A 98 14.01 30.98 9.07
CA CYS A 98 15.20 30.21 9.41
C CYS A 98 15.10 29.65 10.83
N GLY A 99 15.22 28.32 10.94
CA GLY A 99 15.23 27.60 12.21
C GLY A 99 15.85 26.21 12.08
N ARG A 100 15.55 25.32 13.03
CA ARG A 100 16.07 23.95 13.09
C ARG A 100 14.96 23.02 13.60
N GLY A 101 15.17 21.71 13.56
CA GLY A 101 14.16 20.74 14.01
C GLY A 101 13.00 20.55 13.03
N ILE A 102 12.05 19.71 13.42
CA ILE A 102 11.06 19.10 12.51
C ILE A 102 10.17 20.13 11.80
N ASP A 103 9.73 21.19 12.50
CA ASP A 103 8.85 22.24 11.96
C ASP A 103 9.55 23.18 10.96
N TYR A 104 10.89 23.12 10.83
CA TYR A 104 11.65 23.92 9.86
C TYR A 104 12.34 23.07 8.80
N CYS A 105 12.78 21.85 9.14
CA CYS A 105 13.66 21.02 8.30
C CYS A 105 12.94 19.96 7.46
N SER A 106 11.72 19.57 7.85
CA SER A 106 10.99 18.47 7.22
C SER A 106 10.80 18.68 5.73
N ALA A 107 10.97 17.62 4.97
CA ALA A 107 10.49 17.53 3.60
C ALA A 107 8.97 17.26 3.57
N PRO A 108 8.22 17.78 2.58
CA PRO A 108 8.70 18.61 1.47
C PRO A 108 8.77 20.11 1.82
N ASP A 109 8.19 20.53 2.95
CA ASP A 109 7.93 21.93 3.30
C ASP A 109 9.21 22.81 3.45
N CYS A 110 10.36 22.22 3.76
CA CYS A 110 11.62 22.94 3.84
C CYS A 110 12.13 23.36 2.45
N GLN A 111 12.26 24.66 2.23
CA GLN A 111 12.62 25.24 0.93
C GLN A 111 14.10 24.96 0.59
N LEU A 112 14.38 23.90 -0.18
CA LEU A 112 15.75 23.41 -0.42
C LEU A 112 16.74 24.47 -0.94
N ASN A 113 16.28 25.43 -1.73
CA ASN A 113 17.12 26.49 -2.29
C ASN A 113 17.59 27.54 -1.25
N TYR A 114 16.94 27.56 -0.08
CA TYR A 114 17.13 28.58 0.96
C TYR A 114 17.47 27.98 2.33
N GLY A 115 17.22 26.69 2.57
CA GLY A 115 17.59 25.95 3.77
C GLY A 115 18.72 24.93 3.53
N PRO A 116 20.01 25.28 3.71
CA PRO A 116 21.11 24.31 3.55
C PRO A 116 21.03 23.14 4.55
N GLY A 117 20.29 23.29 5.66
CA GLY A 117 20.03 22.23 6.63
C GLY A 117 18.80 21.35 6.36
N CYS A 118 17.98 21.63 5.33
CA CYS A 118 16.76 20.86 5.02
C CYS A 118 17.03 19.35 4.91
N ASP A 119 16.09 18.52 5.36
CA ASP A 119 16.26 17.05 5.29
C ASP A 119 16.38 16.56 3.83
N GLY A 120 15.63 17.18 2.91
CA GLY A 120 15.73 16.91 1.47
C GLY A 120 17.04 17.34 0.80
N ASN A 121 17.92 18.09 1.50
CA ASN A 121 19.28 18.41 1.07
C ASN A 121 20.34 17.44 1.67
N LYS A 122 19.95 16.50 2.55
CA LYS A 122 20.86 15.54 3.18
C LYS A 122 20.94 14.26 2.34
N LYS A 123 22.11 14.01 1.74
CA LYS A 123 22.40 12.74 1.06
C LYS A 123 22.44 11.58 2.09
N PRO A 124 21.79 10.44 1.83
CA PRO A 124 21.88 9.27 2.70
C PRO A 124 23.25 8.59 2.63
N SER A 125 23.55 7.79 3.65
CA SER A 125 24.64 6.81 3.61
C SER A 125 24.36 5.70 2.59
N GLY A 126 25.43 5.19 1.96
CA GLY A 126 25.34 4.05 1.03
C GLY A 126 26.30 4.16 -0.16
N PRO A 127 26.43 3.10 -0.99
CA PRO A 127 27.22 3.11 -2.21
C PRO A 127 26.58 4.00 -3.28
N ASP A 128 27.36 4.84 -3.94
CA ASP A 128 26.85 5.83 -4.90
C ASP A 128 26.37 5.19 -6.22
N THR A 129 25.12 5.45 -6.61
CA THR A 129 24.48 4.85 -7.79
C THR A 129 24.60 5.68 -9.08
N SER A 130 25.19 6.88 -9.03
CA SER A 130 25.28 7.77 -10.21
C SER A 130 26.14 7.19 -11.34
N GLY A 131 27.16 6.40 -11.00
CA GLY A 131 28.01 5.67 -11.95
C GLY A 131 27.45 4.33 -12.43
N VAL A 132 26.28 3.89 -11.96
CA VAL A 132 25.66 2.62 -12.38
C VAL A 132 25.09 2.76 -13.78
N ALA A 133 25.42 1.81 -14.66
CA ALA A 133 24.93 1.78 -16.04
C ALA A 133 23.39 1.80 -16.09
N ARG A 134 22.83 2.55 -17.04
CA ARG A 134 21.38 2.74 -17.23
C ARG A 134 20.88 2.12 -18.55
N PRO A 135 21.03 0.79 -18.75
CA PRO A 135 20.42 0.15 -19.91
C PRO A 135 18.90 0.31 -19.83
N LYS A 136 18.29 0.46 -21.01
CA LYS A 136 16.85 0.47 -21.21
C LYS A 136 16.46 -0.92 -21.69
N LEU A 137 15.74 -1.67 -20.86
CA LEU A 137 15.39 -3.07 -21.08
C LEU A 137 13.89 -3.21 -21.32
N GLY A 138 13.47 -4.25 -22.03
CA GLY A 138 12.06 -4.41 -22.41
C GLY A 138 11.57 -3.36 -23.42
N SER A 139 10.25 -3.29 -23.58
CA SER A 139 9.54 -2.40 -24.50
C SER A 139 8.86 -1.21 -23.82
N VAL A 140 8.79 -1.18 -22.49
CA VAL A 140 8.08 -0.14 -21.73
C VAL A 140 8.85 1.19 -21.79
N LEU A 141 8.11 2.30 -21.96
CA LEU A 141 8.68 3.62 -22.20
C LEU A 141 9.56 4.12 -21.04
N TYR A 142 10.72 4.70 -21.38
CA TYR A 142 11.64 5.33 -20.44
C TYR A 142 11.62 6.86 -20.55
N GLY A 143 11.12 7.53 -19.52
CA GLY A 143 10.90 8.98 -19.48
C GLY A 143 9.74 9.42 -20.38
N GLY A 144 9.89 10.59 -21.02
CA GLY A 144 8.84 11.16 -21.88
C GLY A 144 7.61 11.62 -21.09
N ALA A 145 6.45 11.65 -21.73
CA ALA A 145 5.19 12.14 -21.15
C ALA A 145 4.61 11.26 -20.03
N GLY A 146 5.17 10.06 -19.83
CA GLY A 146 4.73 9.08 -18.84
C GLY A 146 3.60 8.16 -19.30
N ILE A 147 3.24 7.22 -18.41
CA ILE A 147 2.35 6.08 -18.66
C ILE A 147 1.14 6.17 -17.71
N TYR A 148 -0.08 6.05 -18.22
CA TYR A 148 -1.32 6.40 -17.48
C TYR A 148 -2.28 5.22 -17.27
N ASP A 149 -2.13 4.16 -18.06
CA ASP A 149 -3.02 3.01 -18.21
C ASP A 149 -2.21 1.71 -18.37
N CYS A 150 -2.86 0.55 -18.17
CA CYS A 150 -2.23 -0.77 -18.37
C CYS A 150 -2.33 -1.20 -19.85
N VAL A 151 -1.47 -2.14 -20.26
CA VAL A 151 -1.52 -2.74 -21.61
C VAL A 151 -2.36 -4.03 -21.66
N THR A 152 -2.86 -4.47 -20.50
CA THR A 152 -3.62 -5.70 -20.31
C THR A 152 -5.01 -5.36 -19.78
N SER A 153 -6.07 -5.71 -20.51
CA SER A 153 -7.46 -5.59 -20.00
C SER A 153 -7.67 -6.43 -18.74
N GLY A 154 -8.52 -5.97 -17.84
CA GLY A 154 -8.86 -6.70 -16.61
C GLY A 154 -7.82 -6.58 -15.49
N ASP A 155 -6.71 -5.86 -15.73
CA ASP A 155 -5.69 -5.58 -14.72
C ASP A 155 -5.93 -4.21 -14.06
N ILE A 156 -5.87 -4.19 -12.73
CA ILE A 156 -5.81 -2.99 -11.91
C ILE A 156 -4.50 -3.00 -11.13
N ALA A 157 -3.60 -2.11 -11.50
CA ALA A 157 -2.40 -1.84 -10.74
C ALA A 157 -2.71 -0.85 -9.61
N LEU A 158 -2.92 -1.38 -8.41
CA LEU A 158 -3.05 -0.60 -7.18
C LEU A 158 -1.69 -0.02 -6.79
N THR A 159 -1.62 1.29 -6.55
CA THR A 159 -0.36 1.97 -6.25
C THR A 159 -0.46 2.89 -5.04
N PHE A 160 0.58 2.90 -4.21
CA PHE A 160 0.64 3.65 -2.96
C PHE A 160 1.87 4.55 -2.92
N ASP A 161 1.63 5.85 -2.84
CA ASP A 161 2.65 6.91 -2.79
C ASP A 161 3.02 7.30 -1.34
N ASP A 162 4.11 8.07 -1.20
CA ASP A 162 4.68 8.63 0.03
C ASP A 162 5.25 7.66 1.08
N GLY A 163 4.89 6.38 1.05
CA GLY A 163 5.35 5.35 1.98
C GLY A 163 6.86 5.06 2.04
N PRO A 164 7.30 4.14 2.92
CA PRO A 164 6.51 3.57 4.01
C PRO A 164 6.29 4.60 5.13
N TYR A 165 5.27 4.39 5.97
CA TYR A 165 5.00 5.15 7.19
C TYR A 165 4.21 4.28 8.20
N LEU A 166 3.36 4.90 9.04
CA LEU A 166 2.71 4.26 10.20
C LEU A 166 1.82 3.06 9.85
N TYR A 167 1.03 3.14 8.77
CA TYR A 167 -0.02 2.16 8.44
C TYR A 167 0.41 1.11 7.41
N THR A 168 1.65 1.19 6.92
CA THR A 168 2.14 0.38 5.79
C THR A 168 2.20 -1.12 6.08
N ASN A 169 2.46 -1.53 7.33
CA ASN A 169 2.43 -2.95 7.70
C ASN A 169 1.00 -3.51 7.58
N ASP A 170 0.04 -2.85 8.20
CA ASP A 170 -1.38 -3.23 8.18
C ASP A 170 -1.95 -3.27 6.76
N LEU A 171 -1.46 -2.39 5.87
CA LEU A 171 -1.74 -2.44 4.43
C LEU A 171 -1.16 -3.69 3.75
N LEU A 172 0.08 -4.08 4.07
CA LEU A 172 0.68 -5.32 3.55
C LEU A 172 -0.09 -6.55 4.08
N ASP A 173 -0.51 -6.56 5.34
CA ASP A 173 -1.35 -7.62 5.91
C ASP A 173 -2.72 -7.73 5.22
N LYS A 174 -3.33 -6.60 4.82
CA LYS A 174 -4.54 -6.56 3.98
C LYS A 174 -4.29 -7.09 2.58
N LEU A 175 -3.27 -6.60 1.89
CA LEU A 175 -2.95 -7.05 0.53
C LEU A 175 -2.65 -8.56 0.51
N ARG A 176 -1.94 -9.07 1.52
CA ARG A 176 -1.70 -10.50 1.72
C ARG A 176 -3.01 -11.28 1.92
N SER A 177 -3.92 -10.82 2.77
CA SER A 177 -5.16 -11.57 3.06
C SER A 177 -6.12 -11.66 1.88
N TYR A 178 -6.10 -10.67 0.98
CA TYR A 178 -6.80 -10.70 -0.31
C TYR A 178 -6.00 -11.38 -1.44
N GLY A 179 -4.75 -11.81 -1.21
CA GLY A 179 -3.86 -12.36 -2.24
C GLY A 179 -3.38 -11.34 -3.29
N ALA A 180 -3.66 -10.06 -3.08
CA ALA A 180 -3.44 -8.97 -4.03
C ALA A 180 -1.97 -8.54 -4.14
N LYS A 181 -1.58 -8.07 -5.33
CA LYS A 181 -0.31 -7.33 -5.53
C LYS A 181 -0.58 -5.84 -5.74
N ALA A 182 0.47 -5.06 -5.54
CA ALA A 182 0.44 -3.60 -5.53
C ALA A 182 1.85 -3.06 -5.77
N THR A 183 1.96 -1.75 -6.03
CA THR A 183 3.24 -1.06 -6.24
C THR A 183 3.40 0.12 -5.31
N PHE A 184 4.51 0.16 -4.57
CA PHE A 184 4.79 1.21 -3.60
C PHE A 184 5.82 2.19 -4.16
N PHE A 185 5.42 3.45 -4.35
CA PHE A 185 6.29 4.54 -4.77
C PHE A 185 6.88 5.21 -3.51
N LEU A 186 8.13 4.85 -3.18
CA LEU A 186 8.72 5.16 -1.88
C LEU A 186 9.46 6.50 -1.87
N THR A 187 9.16 7.33 -0.87
CA THR A 187 9.95 8.54 -0.57
C THR A 187 11.10 8.21 0.39
N GLY A 188 12.25 8.86 0.18
CA GLY A 188 13.47 8.59 0.94
C GLY A 188 13.55 9.25 2.33
N THR A 189 13.08 10.49 2.44
CA THR A 189 12.85 11.24 3.68
C THR A 189 11.72 12.24 3.43
N ASN A 190 10.56 12.02 4.04
CA ASN A 190 9.35 12.80 3.83
C ASN A 190 8.55 12.90 5.14
N ILE A 191 7.61 13.84 5.27
CA ILE A 191 6.66 13.97 6.40
C ILE A 191 7.30 13.85 7.81
N GLY A 192 8.54 14.31 7.95
CA GLY A 192 9.32 14.22 9.19
C GLY A 192 9.77 12.81 9.59
N LYS A 193 9.57 11.78 8.74
CA LYS A 193 9.79 10.35 9.07
C LYS A 193 11.25 9.94 9.24
N GLY A 194 12.20 10.76 8.80
CA GLY A 194 13.62 10.42 8.72
C GLY A 194 13.97 9.63 7.45
N MET A 195 15.21 9.13 7.39
CA MET A 195 15.73 8.41 6.22
C MET A 195 15.27 6.94 6.22
N ILE A 196 14.70 6.47 5.11
CA ILE A 196 14.19 5.08 4.99
C ILE A 196 15.25 3.98 5.15
N ASN A 197 16.54 4.32 5.02
CA ASN A 197 17.66 3.39 5.20
C ASN A 197 18.39 3.53 6.55
N ASP A 198 17.85 4.32 7.49
CA ASP A 198 18.36 4.38 8.87
C ASP A 198 18.01 3.07 9.61
N PRO A 199 19.00 2.28 10.06
CA PRO A 199 18.76 1.00 10.74
C PRO A 199 18.13 1.13 12.13
N ALA A 200 17.99 2.34 12.69
CA ALA A 200 17.22 2.60 13.90
C ALA A 200 15.71 2.77 13.65
N THR A 201 15.28 2.80 12.39
CA THR A 201 13.86 2.94 11.99
C THR A 201 13.26 1.59 11.55
N PRO A 202 11.93 1.42 11.52
CA PRO A 202 11.30 0.20 11.00
C PRO A 202 11.34 0.09 9.47
N TYR A 203 11.63 1.18 8.75
CA TYR A 203 11.47 1.25 7.30
C TYR A 203 12.35 0.26 6.51
N PRO A 204 13.63 -0.03 6.86
CA PRO A 204 14.41 -1.07 6.20
C PRO A 204 13.78 -2.47 6.30
N ALA A 205 13.02 -2.76 7.37
CA ALA A 205 12.31 -4.03 7.52
C ALA A 205 11.01 -4.04 6.69
N ILE A 206 10.23 -2.95 6.73
CA ILE A 206 9.00 -2.80 5.94
C ILE A 206 9.28 -2.88 4.44
N ILE A 207 10.36 -2.25 3.97
CA ILE A 207 10.76 -2.24 2.54
C ILE A 207 11.24 -3.64 2.10
N LYS A 208 11.93 -4.39 2.96
CA LYS A 208 12.23 -5.81 2.72
C LYS A 208 10.96 -6.67 2.69
N ARG A 209 10.00 -6.40 3.58
CA ARG A 209 8.69 -7.06 3.64
C ARG A 209 7.90 -6.87 2.34
N MET A 210 7.78 -5.64 1.82
CA MET A 210 7.16 -5.34 0.53
C MET A 210 7.68 -6.25 -0.59
N HIS A 211 9.01 -6.30 -0.76
CA HIS A 211 9.64 -7.10 -1.80
C HIS A 211 9.48 -8.62 -1.56
N ALA A 212 9.64 -9.08 -0.32
CA ALA A 212 9.51 -10.50 0.03
C ALA A 212 8.09 -11.04 -0.18
N GLU A 213 7.07 -10.19 -0.04
CA GLU A 213 5.66 -10.53 -0.33
C GLU A 213 5.28 -10.34 -1.81
N GLY A 214 6.25 -9.98 -2.67
CA GLY A 214 6.07 -9.87 -4.12
C GLY A 214 5.41 -8.58 -4.59
N HIS A 215 5.39 -7.53 -3.78
CA HIS A 215 4.98 -6.20 -4.23
C HIS A 215 6.12 -5.52 -5.00
N GLN A 216 5.78 -4.69 -5.98
CA GLN A 216 6.77 -3.90 -6.70
C GLN A 216 7.15 -2.67 -5.88
N ILE A 217 8.44 -2.36 -5.84
CA ILE A 217 8.97 -1.14 -5.23
C ILE A 217 9.39 -0.19 -6.35
N ALA A 218 9.02 1.08 -6.21
CA ALA A 218 9.31 2.15 -7.15
C ALA A 218 9.78 3.42 -6.42
N SER A 219 10.36 4.38 -7.13
CA SER A 219 10.85 5.62 -6.55
C SER A 219 9.78 6.72 -6.54
N HIS A 220 9.64 7.44 -5.42
CA HIS A 220 8.90 8.70 -5.35
C HIS A 220 9.81 9.88 -5.00
N THR A 221 11.06 9.83 -5.49
CA THR A 221 12.15 10.76 -5.19
C THR A 221 12.65 10.71 -3.74
N TRP A 222 13.76 11.39 -3.45
CA TRP A 222 14.34 11.44 -2.11
C TRP A 222 13.41 12.16 -1.13
N SER A 223 12.88 13.34 -1.46
CA SER A 223 12.20 14.19 -0.47
C SER A 223 10.88 14.83 -0.94
N HIS A 224 10.16 14.14 -1.84
CA HIS A 224 8.84 14.55 -2.36
C HIS A 224 8.79 15.99 -2.90
N GLN A 225 9.91 16.47 -3.44
CA GLN A 225 10.04 17.85 -3.91
C GLN A 225 9.46 18.02 -5.31
N ASN A 226 8.76 19.14 -5.53
CA ASN A 226 8.24 19.50 -6.84
C ASN A 226 9.40 19.74 -7.82
N ALA A 227 9.50 18.93 -8.88
CA ALA A 227 10.59 19.00 -9.86
C ALA A 227 10.72 20.39 -10.52
N SER A 228 9.63 21.14 -10.67
CA SER A 228 9.63 22.50 -11.23
C SER A 228 10.08 23.60 -10.25
N GLN A 229 10.45 23.26 -9.02
CA GLN A 229 11.00 24.19 -8.02
C GLN A 229 12.49 23.92 -7.70
N MET A 230 13.09 22.95 -8.40
CA MET A 230 14.48 22.53 -8.23
C MET A 230 15.30 22.78 -9.51
N THR A 231 16.62 22.90 -9.35
CA THR A 231 17.54 22.79 -10.50
C THR A 231 17.63 21.34 -10.99
N ASN A 232 18.05 21.15 -12.24
CA ASN A 232 18.27 19.83 -12.84
C ASN A 232 19.20 18.95 -11.99
N THR A 233 20.26 19.54 -11.40
CA THR A 233 21.18 18.84 -10.50
C THR A 233 20.51 18.41 -9.19
N GLN A 234 19.68 19.27 -8.59
CA GLN A 234 18.92 18.90 -7.39
C GLN A 234 17.92 17.78 -7.70
N PHE A 235 17.15 17.84 -8.79
CA PHE A 235 16.23 16.76 -9.15
C PHE A 235 16.97 15.45 -9.49
N THR A 236 18.12 15.52 -10.15
CA THR A 236 18.99 14.35 -10.37
C THR A 236 19.45 13.74 -9.04
N ASN A 237 19.88 14.58 -8.09
CA ASN A 237 20.20 14.14 -6.73
C ASN A 237 18.97 13.52 -6.01
N GLN A 238 17.76 14.07 -6.18
CA GLN A 238 16.56 13.48 -5.59
C GLN A 238 16.30 12.06 -6.08
N MET A 239 16.63 11.73 -7.34
CA MET A 239 16.55 10.35 -7.82
C MET A 239 17.69 9.50 -7.23
N VAL A 240 18.94 9.91 -7.47
CA VAL A 240 20.15 9.16 -7.05
C VAL A 240 20.18 8.90 -5.54
N TRP A 241 19.70 9.81 -4.70
CA TRP A 241 19.70 9.61 -3.25
C TRP A 241 18.63 8.60 -2.79
N ASN A 242 17.48 8.55 -3.45
CA ASN A 242 16.48 7.50 -3.23
C ASN A 242 17.02 6.12 -3.68
N GLU A 243 17.75 6.06 -4.81
CA GLU A 243 18.44 4.85 -5.25
C GLU A 243 19.50 4.36 -4.25
N ILE A 244 20.35 5.26 -3.72
CA ILE A 244 21.38 4.93 -2.72
C ILE A 244 20.76 4.32 -1.46
N ALA A 245 19.64 4.89 -0.99
CA ALA A 245 18.93 4.38 0.18
C ALA A 245 18.29 3.01 -0.08
N LEU A 246 17.56 2.85 -1.19
CA LEU A 246 16.93 1.57 -1.56
C LEU A 246 17.98 0.47 -1.82
N ASN A 247 19.07 0.78 -2.52
CA ASN A 247 20.19 -0.14 -2.72
C ASN A 247 20.83 -0.56 -1.38
N SER A 248 20.93 0.35 -0.41
CA SER A 248 21.47 0.02 0.92
C SER A 248 20.55 -0.91 1.74
N ILE A 249 19.27 -0.99 1.38
CA ILE A 249 18.28 -1.89 2.01
C ILE A 249 18.19 -3.23 1.26
N LEU A 250 18.21 -3.21 -0.07
CA LEU A 250 17.82 -4.33 -0.93
C LEU A 250 18.97 -4.94 -1.78
N GLY A 251 20.07 -4.21 -2.00
CA GLY A 251 21.12 -4.57 -2.96
C GLY A 251 20.81 -4.20 -4.42
N PHE A 252 19.66 -3.56 -4.67
CA PHE A 252 19.20 -3.07 -5.96
C PHE A 252 18.31 -1.84 -5.77
N PHE A 253 18.06 -1.10 -6.86
CA PHE A 253 17.20 0.08 -6.88
C PHE A 253 16.24 0.05 -8.08
N PRO A 254 15.07 0.71 -8.01
CA PRO A 254 14.03 0.57 -9.03
C PRO A 254 14.36 1.26 -10.35
N THR A 255 13.77 0.74 -11.43
CA THR A 255 13.66 1.39 -12.75
C THR A 255 12.34 2.14 -12.92
N TYR A 256 11.40 1.98 -11.99
CA TYR A 256 10.09 2.64 -11.97
C TYR A 256 10.07 3.84 -11.04
N MET A 257 9.40 4.93 -11.44
CA MET A 257 9.16 6.09 -10.57
C MET A 257 7.86 6.83 -10.90
N ARG A 258 7.34 7.57 -9.93
CA ARG A 258 6.23 8.53 -10.11
C ARG A 258 6.70 9.93 -9.67
N PRO A 259 6.49 10.99 -10.47
CA PRO A 259 6.86 12.35 -10.06
C PRO A 259 5.94 12.90 -8.95
N PRO A 260 6.49 13.48 -7.86
CA PRO A 260 5.73 14.20 -6.85
C PRO A 260 4.72 15.19 -7.44
N TYR A 261 3.52 15.22 -6.87
CA TYR A 261 2.38 16.04 -7.34
C TYR A 261 1.98 15.80 -8.81
N SER A 262 2.42 14.70 -9.44
CA SER A 262 2.33 14.47 -10.90
C SER A 262 3.03 15.53 -11.77
N ILE A 263 3.96 16.34 -11.23
CA ILE A 263 4.62 17.43 -11.98
C ILE A 263 5.98 16.98 -12.51
N CYS A 264 6.07 16.75 -13.82
CA CYS A 264 7.32 16.51 -14.54
C CYS A 264 7.30 17.19 -15.93
N GLN A 265 7.93 18.36 -16.02
CA GLN A 265 8.10 19.10 -17.29
C GLN A 265 9.26 18.52 -18.12
N ARG A 266 9.47 19.02 -19.35
CA ARG A 266 10.42 18.46 -20.34
C ARG A 266 11.81 18.17 -19.77
N GLU A 267 12.36 19.05 -18.95
CA GLU A 267 13.68 18.92 -18.34
C GLU A 267 13.72 17.75 -17.34
N CYS A 268 12.67 17.60 -16.52
CA CYS A 268 12.46 16.45 -15.65
C CYS A 268 12.30 15.15 -16.47
N GLN A 269 11.50 15.16 -17.53
CA GLN A 269 11.27 14.00 -18.40
C GLN A 269 12.57 13.54 -19.08
N ASN A 270 13.40 14.49 -19.50
CA ASN A 270 14.73 14.22 -20.06
C ASN A 270 15.66 13.60 -19.01
N ILE A 271 15.73 14.16 -17.79
CA ILE A 271 16.53 13.61 -16.69
C ILE A 271 16.10 12.17 -16.36
N LEU A 272 14.79 11.91 -16.25
CA LEU A 272 14.27 10.56 -16.02
C LEU A 272 14.62 9.61 -17.16
N SER A 273 14.51 10.05 -18.42
CA SER A 273 14.92 9.22 -19.57
C SER A 273 16.44 8.97 -19.60
N THR A 274 17.27 9.89 -19.10
CA THR A 274 18.73 9.73 -18.98
C THR A 274 19.11 8.79 -17.83
N LEU A 275 18.44 8.90 -16.68
CA LEU A 275 18.61 8.00 -15.54
C LEU A 275 17.97 6.62 -15.76
N GLY A 276 17.24 6.44 -16.87
CA GLY A 276 16.63 5.19 -17.29
C GLY A 276 15.40 4.81 -16.46
N TYR A 277 14.53 5.77 -16.14
CA TYR A 277 13.29 5.55 -15.40
C TYR A 277 12.06 5.41 -16.29
N HIS A 278 11.16 4.50 -15.95
CA HIS A 278 9.76 4.50 -16.38
C HIS A 278 9.00 5.54 -15.54
N THR A 279 8.32 6.49 -16.19
CA THR A 279 7.56 7.56 -15.51
C THR A 279 6.09 7.18 -15.44
N ILE A 280 5.60 6.88 -14.24
CA ILE A 280 4.25 6.33 -14.02
C ILE A 280 3.30 7.39 -13.47
N TYR A 281 2.10 7.44 -14.05
CA TYR A 281 0.96 8.25 -13.63
C TYR A 281 -0.21 7.31 -13.25
N PHE A 282 -1.44 7.68 -13.58
CA PHE A 282 -2.68 6.98 -13.25
C PHE A 282 -3.82 7.47 -14.14
N ASN A 283 -4.83 6.63 -14.36
CA ASN A 283 -6.09 6.98 -15.01
C ASN A 283 -7.27 7.01 -14.00
N LEU A 284 -7.08 6.45 -12.80
CA LEU A 284 -8.05 6.43 -11.70
C LEU A 284 -7.47 7.04 -10.41
N ASP A 285 -7.99 8.22 -10.03
CA ASP A 285 -7.67 8.92 -8.77
C ASP A 285 -8.95 9.06 -7.94
N THR A 286 -9.02 8.40 -6.78
CA THR A 286 -10.18 8.49 -5.86
C THR A 286 -10.16 9.77 -5.02
N ALA A 287 -9.07 10.53 -5.08
CA ALA A 287 -8.76 11.65 -4.20
C ALA A 287 -8.78 11.31 -2.70
N GLY A 288 -8.41 10.08 -2.30
CA GLY A 288 -8.35 9.63 -0.90
C GLY A 288 -7.59 10.61 0.03
N TYR A 289 -6.48 11.17 -0.46
CA TYR A 289 -5.66 12.19 0.23
C TYR A 289 -6.40 13.51 0.52
N LEU A 290 -7.52 13.79 -0.15
CA LEU A 290 -8.40 14.95 0.12
C LEU A 290 -9.60 14.59 1.01
N ASN A 291 -9.79 13.29 1.30
CA ASN A 291 -10.97 12.70 1.90
C ASN A 291 -10.66 11.89 3.18
N ASP A 292 -9.50 12.12 3.82
CA ASP A 292 -9.01 11.39 5.01
C ASP A 292 -9.76 11.72 6.31
N SER A 293 -11.07 11.45 6.34
CA SER A 293 -11.87 11.32 7.55
C SER A 293 -12.99 10.28 7.35
N PRO A 294 -13.48 9.60 8.41
CA PRO A 294 -14.44 8.51 8.28
C PRO A 294 -15.72 8.83 7.49
N ARG A 295 -16.13 10.11 7.46
CA ARG A 295 -17.27 10.58 6.66
C ARG A 295 -16.87 11.03 5.25
N ALA A 296 -15.69 11.63 5.07
CA ALA A 296 -15.27 12.15 3.77
C ALA A 296 -14.83 11.03 2.81
N ILE A 297 -14.26 9.94 3.33
CA ILE A 297 -13.71 8.82 2.53
C ILE A 297 -14.78 8.10 1.68
N GLN A 298 -16.06 8.21 2.03
CA GLN A 298 -17.16 7.76 1.18
C GLN A 298 -17.15 8.46 -0.20
N THR A 299 -16.66 9.71 -0.29
CA THR A 299 -16.49 10.41 -1.58
C THR A 299 -15.48 9.67 -2.48
N SER A 300 -14.43 9.08 -1.91
CA SER A 300 -13.45 8.28 -2.65
C SER A 300 -14.00 6.92 -3.08
N LYS A 301 -14.85 6.31 -2.23
CA LYS A 301 -15.60 5.10 -2.59
C LYS A 301 -16.51 5.36 -3.79
N ASN A 302 -17.35 6.41 -3.73
CA ASN A 302 -18.22 6.79 -4.83
C ASN A 302 -17.44 7.07 -6.15
N ILE A 303 -16.24 7.66 -6.10
CA ILE A 303 -15.41 7.89 -7.30
C ILE A 303 -14.85 6.57 -7.87
N TRP A 304 -14.56 5.61 -7.00
CA TRP A 304 -14.19 4.25 -7.41
C TRP A 304 -15.40 3.51 -8.02
N ASP A 305 -16.58 3.61 -7.42
CA ASP A 305 -17.82 2.98 -7.91
C ASP A 305 -18.23 3.55 -9.29
N ASP A 306 -18.24 4.88 -9.43
CA ASP A 306 -18.46 5.61 -10.70
C ASP A 306 -17.49 5.19 -11.82
N ALA A 307 -16.31 4.66 -11.47
CA ALA A 307 -15.30 4.19 -12.42
C ALA A 307 -15.40 2.70 -12.73
N ILE A 308 -15.71 1.86 -11.74
CA ILE A 308 -15.66 0.40 -11.86
C ILE A 308 -17.00 -0.21 -12.22
N GLU A 309 -18.12 0.23 -11.64
CA GLU A 309 -19.47 -0.28 -11.99
C GLU A 309 -19.87 0.05 -13.45
N GLY A 310 -19.23 1.06 -14.04
CA GLY A 310 -19.42 1.48 -15.44
C GLY A 310 -18.37 0.94 -16.42
N SER A 311 -17.55 -0.03 -16.03
CA SER A 311 -16.42 -0.57 -16.81
C SER A 311 -16.58 -2.06 -17.13
N ASP A 312 -15.83 -2.57 -18.11
CA ASP A 312 -15.83 -3.98 -18.49
C ASP A 312 -14.39 -4.55 -18.45
N PRO A 313 -14.07 -5.55 -17.60
CA PRO A 313 -12.72 -6.12 -17.49
C PRO A 313 -12.24 -6.84 -18.77
N GLU A 314 -13.09 -7.12 -19.75
CA GLU A 314 -12.62 -7.59 -21.06
C GLU A 314 -11.98 -6.46 -21.90
N THR A 315 -12.30 -5.18 -21.62
CA THR A 315 -11.85 -4.03 -22.42
C THR A 315 -11.14 -2.90 -21.66
N ASP A 316 -11.39 -2.74 -20.36
CA ASP A 316 -10.85 -1.66 -19.53
C ASP A 316 -9.72 -2.14 -18.62
N SER A 317 -8.89 -1.20 -18.16
CA SER A 317 -7.81 -1.44 -17.19
C SER A 317 -7.41 -0.15 -16.47
N PHE A 318 -6.83 -0.27 -15.26
CA PHE A 318 -6.60 0.90 -14.41
C PHE A 318 -5.22 0.92 -13.74
N LEU A 319 -4.52 2.05 -13.88
CA LEU A 319 -3.47 2.46 -12.96
C LEU A 319 -4.11 3.38 -11.91
N GLN A 320 -4.13 2.90 -10.67
CA GLN A 320 -4.90 3.49 -9.57
C GLN A 320 -3.95 4.08 -8.51
N ILE A 321 -4.23 5.29 -8.01
CA ILE A 321 -3.40 5.97 -6.99
C ILE A 321 -4.09 6.10 -5.64
N GLU A 322 -3.38 5.67 -4.59
CA GLU A 322 -3.59 6.01 -3.18
C GLU A 322 -2.26 6.41 -2.52
N HIS A 323 -2.29 6.76 -1.23
CA HIS A 323 -1.09 7.04 -0.43
C HIS A 323 -1.21 6.31 0.93
N ASP A 324 -0.29 5.42 1.27
CA ASP A 324 -0.39 4.54 2.46
C ASP A 324 -0.12 5.26 3.80
N ILE A 325 0.19 6.55 3.73
CA ILE A 325 0.40 7.42 4.89
C ILE A 325 -0.91 7.85 5.58
N HIS A 326 -2.07 7.66 4.94
CA HIS A 326 -3.39 8.09 5.43
C HIS A 326 -4.19 6.96 6.09
N GLN A 327 -4.86 7.27 7.20
CA GLN A 327 -5.55 6.28 8.02
C GLN A 327 -6.80 5.74 7.31
N GLN A 328 -7.61 6.61 6.69
CA GLN A 328 -8.85 6.18 6.04
C GLN A 328 -8.60 5.48 4.70
N ILE A 329 -7.45 5.70 4.08
CA ILE A 329 -7.04 4.92 2.91
C ILE A 329 -6.86 3.45 3.36
N VAL A 330 -5.92 3.18 4.27
CA VAL A 330 -5.55 1.81 4.65
C VAL A 330 -6.68 1.03 5.35
N TYR A 331 -7.42 1.65 6.28
CA TYR A 331 -8.39 0.92 7.12
C TYR A 331 -9.85 1.00 6.65
N ASN A 332 -10.16 1.69 5.55
CA ASN A 332 -11.55 1.94 5.14
C ASN A 332 -11.75 1.94 3.61
N LEU A 333 -10.82 2.49 2.84
CA LEU A 333 -10.87 2.50 1.38
C LEU A 333 -10.25 1.24 0.76
N THR A 334 -9.10 0.76 1.27
CA THR A 334 -8.40 -0.40 0.68
C THR A 334 -9.23 -1.68 0.68
N ASP A 335 -9.88 -2.06 1.79
CA ASP A 335 -10.72 -3.28 1.82
C ASP A 335 -11.91 -3.18 0.85
N TYR A 336 -12.42 -1.95 0.65
CA TYR A 336 -13.53 -1.68 -0.25
C TYR A 336 -13.10 -1.81 -1.72
N ILE A 337 -11.99 -1.18 -2.09
CA ILE A 337 -11.33 -1.30 -3.40
C ILE A 337 -11.02 -2.77 -3.71
N LEU A 338 -10.39 -3.49 -2.79
CA LEU A 338 -10.04 -4.91 -2.96
C LEU A 338 -11.28 -5.80 -3.13
N THR A 339 -12.31 -5.61 -2.28
CA THR A 339 -13.58 -6.35 -2.43
C THR A 339 -14.22 -6.08 -3.79
N SER A 340 -14.31 -4.80 -4.18
CA SER A 340 -15.01 -4.36 -5.39
C SER A 340 -14.28 -4.77 -6.67
N LEU A 341 -12.95 -4.70 -6.74
CA LEU A 341 -12.21 -5.12 -7.95
C LEU A 341 -12.37 -6.62 -8.21
N PHE A 342 -12.25 -7.46 -7.17
CA PHE A 342 -12.40 -8.91 -7.33
C PHE A 342 -13.85 -9.32 -7.61
N SER A 343 -14.86 -8.64 -7.04
CA SER A 343 -16.26 -8.91 -7.38
C SER A 343 -16.62 -8.52 -8.81
N ASN A 344 -15.93 -7.52 -9.39
CA ASN A 344 -16.08 -7.11 -10.79
C ASN A 344 -15.10 -7.82 -11.74
N GLY A 345 -14.44 -8.91 -11.30
CA GLY A 345 -13.62 -9.77 -12.17
C GLY A 345 -12.20 -9.24 -12.48
N TYR A 346 -11.81 -8.09 -11.93
CA TYR A 346 -10.47 -7.52 -12.12
C TYR A 346 -9.38 -8.24 -11.31
N ARG A 347 -8.13 -8.10 -11.76
CA ARG A 347 -6.92 -8.61 -11.09
C ARG A 347 -6.14 -7.47 -10.44
N ALA A 348 -5.82 -7.60 -9.14
CA ALA A 348 -4.88 -6.69 -8.46
C ALA A 348 -3.41 -7.07 -8.75
N VAL A 349 -2.72 -6.27 -9.55
CA VAL A 349 -1.37 -6.56 -10.07
C VAL A 349 -0.35 -5.47 -9.70
N THR A 350 0.94 -5.73 -9.96
CA THR A 350 1.99 -4.69 -9.97
C THR A 350 1.92 -3.83 -11.24
N VAL A 351 2.52 -2.63 -11.22
CA VAL A 351 2.64 -1.76 -12.41
C VAL A 351 3.46 -2.44 -13.51
N GLY A 352 4.47 -3.23 -13.14
CA GLY A 352 5.26 -4.02 -14.08
C GLY A 352 4.44 -5.06 -14.85
N GLU A 353 3.64 -5.86 -14.13
CA GLU A 353 2.71 -6.83 -14.74
C GLU A 353 1.64 -6.14 -15.62
N CYS A 354 1.03 -5.07 -15.11
CA CYS A 354 0.09 -4.19 -15.81
C CYS A 354 0.65 -3.63 -17.14
N LEU A 355 1.97 -3.49 -17.26
CA LEU A 355 2.65 -3.00 -18.47
C LEU A 355 3.39 -4.10 -19.26
N GLY A 356 3.22 -5.37 -18.88
CA GLY A 356 3.84 -6.53 -19.54
C GLY A 356 5.36 -6.63 -19.39
N ASP A 357 5.95 -5.90 -18.44
CA ASP A 357 7.41 -5.89 -18.22
C ASP A 357 7.80 -7.01 -17.23
N PRO A 358 8.73 -7.92 -17.58
CA PRO A 358 9.13 -9.00 -16.68
C PRO A 358 9.87 -8.47 -15.43
N PRO A 359 9.73 -9.10 -14.25
CA PRO A 359 10.37 -8.65 -13.00
C PRO A 359 11.88 -8.43 -13.03
N SER A 360 12.59 -9.02 -14.00
CA SER A 360 14.02 -8.78 -14.25
C SER A 360 14.36 -7.34 -14.64
N ASN A 361 13.38 -6.57 -15.14
CA ASN A 361 13.56 -5.23 -15.68
C ASN A 361 13.16 -4.12 -14.68
N TRP A 362 12.40 -4.47 -13.63
CA TRP A 362 11.87 -3.52 -12.64
C TRP A 362 12.94 -2.90 -11.75
N TYR A 363 14.12 -3.51 -11.69
CA TYR A 363 15.22 -3.15 -10.80
C TYR A 363 16.57 -3.17 -11.52
N ARG A 364 17.52 -2.34 -11.06
CA ARG A 364 18.94 -2.42 -11.40
C ARG A 364 19.74 -2.84 -10.17
N ALA A 365 20.62 -3.83 -10.34
CA ALA A 365 21.63 -4.15 -9.34
C ALA A 365 22.49 -2.90 -9.07
N GLY A 366 22.65 -2.55 -7.79
CA GLY A 366 23.49 -1.41 -7.41
C GLY A 366 24.95 -1.80 -7.22
N PRO A 367 25.81 -0.84 -6.83
CA PRO A 367 27.16 -1.17 -6.39
C PRO A 367 27.06 -1.95 -5.07
N ALA A 368 27.83 -3.03 -4.97
CA ALA A 368 27.98 -3.75 -3.72
C ALA A 368 28.50 -2.81 -2.62
N SER A 369 27.98 -2.96 -1.40
CA SER A 369 28.51 -2.22 -0.24
C SER A 369 29.94 -2.65 0.04
N SER A 370 30.87 -1.70 -0.05
CA SER A 370 32.31 -1.93 0.08
C SER A 370 32.74 -2.10 1.54
N SER A 371 32.21 -3.15 2.19
CA SER A 371 32.99 -3.88 3.20
C SER A 371 34.32 -4.33 2.57
N PRO A 372 35.44 -4.35 3.29
CA PRO A 372 36.76 -4.60 2.73
C PRO A 372 36.92 -6.07 2.29
N SER A 373 36.51 -6.36 1.05
CA SER A 373 36.68 -7.66 0.41
C SER A 373 38.14 -7.82 -0.02
N SER A 374 38.87 -8.73 0.64
CA SER A 374 40.25 -9.06 0.29
C SER A 374 40.32 -9.74 -1.08
N SER A 375 40.92 -9.07 -2.06
CA SER A 375 41.07 -9.59 -3.42
C SER A 375 41.85 -10.92 -3.46
N PRO A 376 41.51 -11.85 -4.38
CA PRO A 376 42.13 -13.17 -4.41
C PRO A 376 43.58 -13.10 -4.92
N SER A 377 44.53 -13.55 -4.10
CA SER A 377 45.90 -13.87 -4.52
C SER A 377 46.14 -15.38 -4.40
N SER A 378 46.50 -16.01 -5.52
CA SER A 378 46.56 -17.46 -5.64
C SER A 378 47.84 -18.07 -5.05
N ALA A 379 47.75 -18.74 -3.90
CA ALA A 379 48.74 -19.75 -3.48
C ALA A 379 48.19 -20.72 -2.42
N ALA A 380 48.56 -22.00 -2.54
CA ALA A 380 48.62 -23.07 -1.54
C ALA A 380 47.48 -23.25 -0.50
N VAL A 381 46.91 -24.46 -0.46
CA VAL A 381 46.06 -24.96 0.63
C VAL A 381 46.91 -25.24 1.89
N PRO A 382 46.47 -24.76 3.06
CA PRO A 382 46.50 -25.64 4.23
C PRO A 382 45.20 -25.66 5.06
N THR A 383 44.82 -26.88 5.46
CA THR A 383 43.99 -27.30 6.59
C THR A 383 43.15 -26.25 7.35
N ARG A 384 41.84 -26.32 7.14
CA ARG A 384 40.77 -25.74 7.96
C ARG A 384 40.95 -26.06 9.46
N THR A 385 41.21 -25.03 10.27
CA THR A 385 41.02 -25.04 11.73
C THR A 385 39.95 -24.00 12.07
N THR A 386 38.78 -24.44 12.52
CA THR A 386 37.65 -23.55 12.87
C THR A 386 37.77 -23.06 14.30
N ILE A 387 38.04 -21.76 14.49
CA ILE A 387 37.85 -21.07 15.77
C ILE A 387 36.56 -20.25 15.66
N SER A 388 35.52 -20.69 16.36
CA SER A 388 34.25 -19.98 16.44
C SER A 388 34.32 -18.93 17.56
N VAL A 389 33.99 -17.67 17.24
CA VAL A 389 33.73 -16.63 18.25
C VAL A 389 32.24 -16.33 18.22
N ALA A 390 31.55 -16.54 19.34
CA ALA A 390 30.10 -16.39 19.46
C ALA A 390 29.72 -15.11 20.23
N PRO A 391 28.69 -14.36 19.79
CA PRO A 391 27.95 -13.43 20.64
C PRO A 391 26.91 -14.20 21.48
N THR A 392 26.91 -14.06 22.80
CA THR A 392 26.09 -14.89 23.69
C THR A 392 24.74 -14.25 24.03
N ARG A 393 23.63 -14.83 23.55
CA ARG A 393 22.29 -14.72 24.16
C ARG A 393 21.50 -16.02 24.03
N THR A 394 21.75 -16.98 24.92
CA THR A 394 20.95 -18.21 25.02
C THR A 394 19.64 -17.95 25.76
N GLY A 395 18.48 -18.16 25.14
CA GLY A 395 17.19 -17.97 25.80
C GLY A 395 15.98 -18.33 24.94
N ALA A 396 14.80 -18.41 25.55
CA ALA A 396 13.54 -18.56 24.83
C ALA A 396 13.07 -17.20 24.28
N SER A 397 12.37 -17.20 23.13
CA SER A 397 11.83 -15.98 22.50
C SER A 397 10.83 -15.26 23.40
N THR A 398 10.84 -13.93 23.35
CA THR A 398 9.93 -13.04 24.09
C THR A 398 9.05 -12.16 23.21
N ASP A 399 9.32 -12.13 21.90
CA ASP A 399 8.64 -11.31 20.89
C ASP A 399 8.13 -12.12 19.68
N GLY A 400 8.58 -13.37 19.52
CA GLY A 400 8.30 -14.21 18.36
C GLY A 400 9.46 -14.32 17.37
N THR A 401 10.62 -13.71 17.65
CA THR A 401 11.85 -13.84 16.84
C THR A 401 12.78 -14.94 17.37
N CYS A 402 13.66 -15.47 16.52
CA CYS A 402 14.58 -16.56 16.85
C CYS A 402 15.87 -16.57 16.00
N GLY A 403 16.84 -17.37 16.43
CA GLY A 403 18.20 -17.36 15.88
C GLY A 403 19.21 -16.71 16.84
N ASN A 404 20.50 -16.81 16.51
CA ASN A 404 21.61 -16.17 17.26
C ASN A 404 21.60 -16.45 18.78
N GLY A 405 21.17 -17.65 19.19
CA GLY A 405 21.03 -18.04 20.60
C GLY A 405 19.58 -18.13 21.10
N ILE A 406 18.63 -17.51 20.41
CA ILE A 406 17.21 -17.45 20.81
C ILE A 406 16.42 -18.61 20.20
N THR A 407 15.69 -19.35 21.03
CA THR A 407 14.87 -20.51 20.64
C THR A 407 13.36 -20.27 20.78
N CYS A 408 12.59 -20.91 19.91
CA CYS A 408 11.12 -20.95 19.96
C CYS A 408 10.58 -22.05 20.90
N ALA A 409 11.40 -23.02 21.30
CA ALA A 409 10.96 -24.16 22.09
C ALA A 409 10.33 -23.74 23.43
N GLY A 410 9.08 -24.16 23.68
CA GLY A 410 8.32 -23.81 24.88
C GLY A 410 7.73 -22.40 24.90
N THR A 411 7.81 -21.65 23.80
CA THR A 411 7.25 -20.29 23.68
C THR A 411 5.81 -20.30 23.17
N ARG A 412 5.06 -19.21 23.39
CA ARG A 412 3.64 -19.12 23.00
C ARG A 412 3.39 -18.99 21.48
N TRP A 413 4.41 -18.61 20.71
CA TRP A 413 4.30 -18.41 19.26
C TRP A 413 4.38 -19.75 18.50
N GLY A 414 5.08 -20.74 19.07
CA GLY A 414 5.20 -22.09 18.51
C GLY A 414 6.58 -22.69 18.71
N ALA A 415 6.73 -23.99 18.47
CA ALA A 415 7.97 -24.72 18.75
C ALA A 415 9.06 -24.58 17.67
N CYS A 416 8.68 -24.18 16.45
CA CYS A 416 9.61 -24.11 15.31
C CYS A 416 10.15 -22.70 15.09
N CYS A 417 11.41 -22.59 14.69
CA CYS A 417 12.05 -21.36 14.22
C CYS A 417 12.21 -21.43 12.70
N SER A 418 11.54 -20.58 11.92
CA SER A 418 11.65 -20.57 10.45
C SER A 418 13.04 -20.14 9.97
N ALA A 419 13.38 -20.43 8.72
CA ALA A 419 14.59 -19.94 8.06
C ALA A 419 14.75 -18.40 8.08
N PHE A 420 13.66 -17.65 8.30
CA PHE A 420 13.65 -16.18 8.39
C PHE A 420 13.79 -15.63 9.81
N GLY A 421 13.87 -16.49 10.83
CA GLY A 421 14.06 -16.07 12.22
C GLY A 421 12.77 -15.73 12.98
N PHE A 422 11.66 -16.41 12.68
CA PHE A 422 10.38 -16.25 13.39
C PHE A 422 9.87 -17.57 13.97
N CYS A 423 9.19 -17.49 15.12
CA CYS A 423 8.63 -18.61 15.85
C CYS A 423 7.19 -18.95 15.43
N GLY A 424 6.89 -20.23 15.24
CA GLY A 424 5.58 -20.69 14.78
C GLY A 424 5.31 -22.19 14.87
N VAL A 425 4.14 -22.58 14.36
CA VAL A 425 3.65 -23.96 14.24
C VAL A 425 3.06 -24.18 12.84
N GLY A 426 2.99 -25.43 12.38
CA GLY A 426 2.40 -25.78 11.09
C GLY A 426 3.36 -25.74 9.90
N GLU A 427 2.85 -26.09 8.72
CA GLU A 427 3.68 -26.42 7.55
C GLU A 427 4.49 -25.24 7.00
N GLU A 428 4.02 -24.00 7.16
CA GLU A 428 4.74 -22.79 6.70
C GLU A 428 6.08 -22.55 7.43
N TYR A 429 6.23 -23.05 8.65
CA TYR A 429 7.49 -23.06 9.41
C TYR A 429 8.30 -24.36 9.22
N CYS A 430 7.64 -25.44 8.80
CA CYS A 430 8.14 -26.81 8.92
C CYS A 430 8.39 -27.58 7.61
N GLN A 431 7.93 -27.09 6.46
CA GLN A 431 8.05 -27.78 5.17
C GLN A 431 8.74 -26.96 4.07
N LEU A 432 8.64 -27.45 2.83
CA LEU A 432 9.52 -27.14 1.70
C LEU A 432 9.67 -25.64 1.39
N GLY A 433 10.90 -25.14 1.54
CA GLY A 433 11.30 -23.75 1.25
C GLY A 433 11.93 -23.07 2.47
N ASN A 434 11.21 -23.06 3.60
CA ASN A 434 11.50 -22.17 4.73
C ASN A 434 11.86 -22.92 6.04
N GLY A 435 12.15 -24.22 5.92
CA GLY A 435 12.09 -25.20 6.99
C GLY A 435 12.90 -24.92 8.26
N CYS A 436 12.49 -25.61 9.32
CA CYS A 436 12.87 -25.32 10.70
C CYS A 436 14.39 -25.30 10.96
N GLN A 437 14.87 -24.20 11.54
CA GLN A 437 16.24 -24.08 12.06
C GLN A 437 16.40 -24.98 13.30
N ALA A 438 16.88 -26.21 13.11
CA ALA A 438 17.01 -27.24 14.14
C ALA A 438 17.89 -26.84 15.36
N ALA A 439 18.70 -25.79 15.26
CA ALA A 439 19.43 -25.22 16.39
C ALA A 439 18.54 -24.38 17.33
N TRP A 440 17.41 -23.86 16.84
CA TRP A 440 16.58 -22.83 17.47
C TRP A 440 15.10 -23.20 17.57
N GLY A 441 14.64 -24.25 16.91
CA GLY A 441 13.29 -24.80 17.06
C GLY A 441 13.16 -26.20 16.48
N ARG A 442 11.98 -26.81 16.64
CA ARG A 442 11.65 -28.12 16.06
C ARG A 442 10.19 -28.17 15.63
N CYS A 443 9.86 -29.12 14.75
CA CYS A 443 8.50 -29.35 14.28
C CYS A 443 7.70 -30.32 15.16
N ASP A 444 8.36 -30.95 16.15
CA ASP A 444 7.74 -31.95 17.02
C ASP A 444 7.09 -31.31 18.27
N GLY A 445 5.79 -31.05 18.17
CA GLY A 445 4.89 -30.83 19.30
C GLY A 445 4.12 -29.51 19.30
N ASP A 446 2.85 -29.60 19.68
CA ASP A 446 1.94 -28.47 19.89
C ASP A 446 2.41 -27.51 20.98
N ALA A 447 1.83 -26.30 20.99
CA ALA A 447 2.02 -25.36 22.08
C ALA A 447 1.42 -25.91 23.41
N PRO A 448 2.12 -25.76 24.56
CA PRO A 448 1.60 -26.23 25.84
C PRO A 448 0.35 -25.43 26.23
N ALA A 449 -0.76 -26.13 26.45
CA ALA A 449 -2.03 -25.51 26.85
C ALA A 449 -1.89 -24.72 28.15
N VAL A 450 -2.25 -23.43 28.12
CA VAL A 450 -2.14 -22.50 29.25
C VAL A 450 -3.09 -22.93 30.37
N SER A 451 -2.57 -23.75 31.28
CA SER A 451 -3.33 -24.37 32.35
C SER A 451 -3.32 -23.43 33.57
N SER A 452 -4.46 -22.80 33.84
CA SER A 452 -4.61 -21.92 35.01
C SER A 452 -4.45 -22.72 36.31
N SER A 453 -3.66 -22.18 37.23
CA SER A 453 -3.29 -22.87 38.47
C SER A 453 -4.46 -22.95 39.47
N SER A 454 -5.28 -23.99 39.35
CA SER A 454 -6.32 -24.35 40.34
C SER A 454 -5.90 -25.61 41.10
N SER A 455 -5.34 -25.43 42.29
CA SER A 455 -4.80 -26.50 43.13
C SER A 455 -5.86 -27.51 43.57
N ARG A 456 -5.82 -28.74 43.05
CA ARG A 456 -6.50 -29.91 43.64
C ARG A 456 -5.66 -31.17 43.58
N THR A 457 -5.40 -31.73 44.75
CA THR A 457 -4.66 -32.98 44.96
C THR A 457 -5.45 -34.19 44.49
N SER A 458 -4.82 -35.11 43.76
CA SER A 458 -5.28 -36.49 43.60
C SER A 458 -4.09 -37.46 43.58
N ILE A 459 -4.33 -38.72 43.96
CA ILE A 459 -3.27 -39.68 44.34
C ILE A 459 -3.01 -40.65 43.19
N SER A 460 -1.73 -41.00 43.00
CA SER A 460 -1.32 -42.02 42.03
C SER A 460 -1.81 -43.41 42.42
N THR A 461 -2.46 -44.10 41.48
CA THR A 461 -2.54 -45.56 41.51
C THR A 461 -2.13 -46.08 40.13
N ARG A 462 -1.22 -47.05 40.09
CA ARG A 462 -0.73 -47.65 38.84
C ARG A 462 -1.67 -48.76 38.41
N TYR A 463 -1.80 -48.98 37.10
CA TYR A 463 -1.94 -50.33 36.58
C TYR A 463 -1.10 -50.52 35.33
N VAL A 464 -0.52 -51.71 35.15
CA VAL A 464 0.39 -52.05 34.06
C VAL A 464 -0.05 -53.37 33.48
N ILE A 465 -0.35 -53.39 32.18
CA ILE A 465 -0.39 -54.61 31.35
C ILE A 465 0.37 -54.29 30.06
N SER A 466 1.09 -55.27 29.52
CA SER A 466 1.92 -55.16 28.33
C SER A 466 1.73 -56.37 27.42
N SER A 467 1.54 -56.12 26.12
CA SER A 467 1.69 -57.10 25.03
C SER A 467 1.77 -56.35 23.69
N THR A 468 2.94 -56.10 23.09
CA THR A 468 3.76 -57.01 22.26
C THR A 468 3.07 -57.52 20.97
N SER A 469 3.46 -56.91 19.83
CA SER A 469 3.64 -57.52 18.49
C SER A 469 2.46 -58.28 17.82
N THR A 470 2.34 -58.41 16.49
CA THR A 470 3.36 -58.35 15.41
C THR A 470 2.70 -57.92 14.10
N ALA A 471 3.47 -57.39 13.13
CA ALA A 471 3.00 -57.20 11.75
C ALA A 471 3.28 -58.43 10.88
N THR A 472 2.44 -58.67 9.87
CA THR A 472 2.74 -59.47 8.66
C THR A 472 1.90 -58.96 7.49
N SER A 473 2.49 -58.83 6.30
CA SER A 473 1.79 -58.47 5.07
C SER A 473 1.38 -59.71 4.26
N THR A 474 0.23 -59.66 3.57
CA THR A 474 -0.11 -60.58 2.48
C THR A 474 -0.70 -59.82 1.29
N ARG A 475 -0.43 -60.32 0.08
CA ARG A 475 -0.66 -59.66 -1.22
C ARG A 475 -1.36 -60.64 -2.17
N THR A 476 -2.53 -60.26 -2.67
CA THR A 476 -3.29 -61.05 -3.68
C THR A 476 -3.85 -60.11 -4.76
N SER A 477 -4.26 -60.65 -5.91
CA SER A 477 -4.43 -59.93 -7.18
C SER A 477 -5.68 -60.38 -7.96
N ILE A 478 -5.90 -59.80 -9.17
CA ILE A 478 -6.85 -60.23 -10.24
C ILE A 478 -8.33 -59.85 -9.94
N SER A 479 -9.18 -59.32 -10.84
CA SER A 479 -9.01 -58.92 -12.26
C SER A 479 -9.89 -57.73 -12.71
N THR A 480 -9.50 -57.15 -13.85
CA THR A 480 -10.29 -56.48 -14.91
C THR A 480 -11.83 -56.56 -14.89
N ARG A 481 -12.50 -55.44 -15.23
CA ARG A 481 -13.09 -55.24 -16.59
C ARG A 481 -13.44 -53.77 -16.88
N SER A 482 -13.23 -53.32 -18.12
CA SER A 482 -13.67 -52.01 -18.64
C SER A 482 -14.80 -52.18 -19.66
N VAL A 483 -15.66 -51.16 -19.82
CA VAL A 483 -16.56 -50.98 -20.97
C VAL A 483 -16.53 -49.51 -21.39
N ILE A 484 -16.61 -49.24 -22.70
CA ILE A 484 -16.45 -47.93 -23.37
C ILE A 484 -17.62 -47.75 -24.36
N THR A 485 -17.73 -46.59 -25.03
CA THR A 485 -18.69 -46.18 -26.09
C THR A 485 -20.11 -45.88 -25.61
N SER A 486 -20.78 -44.74 -25.89
CA SER A 486 -20.92 -43.86 -27.09
C SER A 486 -21.79 -44.50 -28.19
N THR A 487 -22.83 -43.91 -28.76
CA THR A 487 -23.09 -42.51 -29.21
C THR A 487 -24.60 -42.17 -28.98
N ALA A 488 -25.30 -41.16 -29.52
CA ALA A 488 -25.06 -40.23 -30.65
C ALA A 488 -25.82 -38.88 -30.57
N ARG A 489 -25.53 -38.05 -31.58
CA ARG A 489 -26.06 -36.71 -31.91
C ARG A 489 -27.38 -36.76 -32.70
N SER A 490 -28.28 -35.78 -32.51
CA SER A 490 -29.10 -35.20 -33.60
C SER A 490 -29.71 -33.84 -33.21
N THR A 491 -30.08 -33.05 -34.23
CA THR A 491 -30.45 -31.63 -34.15
C THR A 491 -31.90 -31.38 -34.56
N SER A 492 -32.49 -30.30 -34.06
CA SER A 492 -33.60 -29.61 -34.73
C SER A 492 -33.49 -28.08 -34.59
N THR A 493 -34.03 -27.36 -35.57
CA THR A 493 -34.01 -25.89 -35.67
C THR A 493 -35.38 -25.39 -36.10
N THR A 494 -35.90 -24.35 -35.44
CA THR A 494 -37.09 -23.62 -35.89
C THR A 494 -36.93 -22.13 -35.60
N THR A 495 -37.54 -21.27 -36.40
CA THR A 495 -37.31 -19.82 -36.44
C THR A 495 -38.57 -19.00 -36.14
N SER A 496 -38.36 -17.72 -35.81
CA SER A 496 -39.37 -16.63 -35.78
C SER A 496 -40.38 -16.69 -34.60
N SER A 497 -41.01 -15.59 -34.16
CA SER A 497 -41.01 -14.19 -34.63
C SER A 497 -41.13 -13.18 -33.45
N ARG A 498 -40.91 -11.88 -33.72
CA ARG A 498 -41.33 -10.77 -32.84
C ARG A 498 -42.85 -10.55 -32.91
N SER A 499 -43.48 -10.18 -31.79
CA SER A 499 -44.39 -9.00 -31.69
C SER A 499 -44.86 -8.74 -30.25
N SER A 500 -45.19 -7.48 -29.97
CA SER A 500 -45.74 -6.97 -28.70
C SER A 500 -47.26 -6.77 -28.76
N VAL A 501 -47.97 -6.89 -27.63
CA VAL A 501 -49.23 -6.13 -27.36
C VAL A 501 -49.56 -6.14 -25.85
N SER A 502 -50.44 -5.24 -25.39
CA SER A 502 -50.77 -4.99 -23.97
C SER A 502 -52.29 -4.98 -23.72
N THR A 503 -52.73 -5.58 -22.61
CA THR A 503 -53.98 -5.33 -21.83
C THR A 503 -53.86 -6.08 -20.49
N ARG A 504 -53.97 -5.46 -19.31
CA ARG A 504 -55.15 -4.93 -18.58
C ARG A 504 -56.24 -5.94 -18.24
N PHE A 505 -56.47 -6.14 -16.93
CA PHE A 505 -57.75 -6.54 -16.31
C PHE A 505 -58.06 -5.62 -15.10
N PRO A 506 -59.33 -5.49 -14.66
CA PRO A 506 -59.79 -4.42 -13.74
C PRO A 506 -59.93 -4.85 -12.26
N PRO A 507 -60.15 -3.89 -11.32
CA PRO A 507 -60.21 -4.16 -9.87
C PRO A 507 -61.63 -4.46 -9.35
N ILE A 508 -61.70 -4.94 -8.09
CA ILE A 508 -62.93 -5.00 -7.27
C ILE A 508 -62.73 -4.15 -6.00
N LEU A 509 -63.82 -3.54 -5.55
CA LEU A 509 -63.92 -2.55 -4.46
C LEU A 509 -64.65 -3.17 -3.25
N ILE A 510 -64.40 -2.70 -2.01
CA ILE A 510 -65.44 -2.36 -1.00
C ILE A 510 -64.84 -1.65 0.24
N MET A 511 -65.23 -0.38 0.37
CA MET A 511 -65.48 0.50 1.55
C MET A 511 -64.57 0.58 2.81
N PHE A 512 -64.58 1.79 3.37
CA PHE A 512 -63.94 2.26 4.60
C PHE A 512 -64.83 2.00 5.85
N PRO A 513 -64.32 2.32 7.07
CA PRO A 513 -64.67 3.63 7.64
C PRO A 513 -63.45 4.50 8.03
N VAL A 514 -63.71 5.78 8.31
CA VAL A 514 -62.69 6.80 8.67
C VAL A 514 -62.76 7.08 10.17
N ALA A 515 -61.61 7.22 10.81
CA ALA A 515 -61.46 7.78 12.16
C ALA A 515 -60.26 8.75 12.17
N ASN A 516 -60.33 9.80 13.01
CA ASN A 516 -59.37 10.91 12.99
C ASN A 516 -58.10 10.65 13.82
N CYS A 517 -57.11 11.50 13.57
CA CYS A 517 -55.80 11.51 14.24
C CYS A 517 -55.90 11.86 15.74
N GLU A 518 -55.24 11.07 16.58
CA GLU A 518 -54.72 11.50 17.87
C GLU A 518 -53.24 11.12 17.98
N THR A 519 -52.45 11.97 18.65
CA THR A 519 -51.00 11.79 18.81
C THR A 519 -50.68 10.80 19.93
N ALA A 520 -50.28 9.58 19.59
CA ALA A 520 -49.81 8.58 20.55
C ALA A 520 -48.28 8.40 20.46
N THR A 521 -47.57 8.70 21.55
CA THR A 521 -46.12 8.51 21.67
C THR A 521 -45.77 7.01 21.69
N THR A 522 -45.26 6.47 20.58
CA THR A 522 -44.81 5.08 20.50
C THR A 522 -43.47 4.89 21.21
N THR A 523 -43.50 4.31 22.41
CA THR A 523 -42.32 3.85 23.14
C THR A 523 -41.55 2.81 22.32
N SER A 524 -40.26 3.05 22.08
CA SER A 524 -39.41 2.12 21.34
C SER A 524 -39.29 0.77 22.08
N THR A 525 -39.85 -0.28 21.50
CA THR A 525 -39.64 -1.66 21.95
C THR A 525 -38.24 -2.13 21.52
N ARG A 526 -37.27 -1.88 22.42
CA ARG A 526 -35.87 -2.30 22.33
C ARG A 526 -35.72 -3.74 21.79
N PRO A 527 -34.92 -3.98 20.72
CA PRO A 527 -34.56 -5.32 20.28
C PRO A 527 -33.88 -6.12 21.40
N THR A 528 -34.15 -7.43 21.47
CA THR A 528 -33.60 -8.30 22.51
C THR A 528 -32.08 -8.46 22.37
N SER A 529 -31.34 -7.89 23.31
CA SER A 529 -29.89 -8.08 23.45
C SER A 529 -29.55 -9.49 23.93
N THR A 530 -28.45 -10.05 23.43
CA THR A 530 -27.80 -11.24 23.98
C THR A 530 -27.61 -11.10 25.51
N PRO A 531 -28.02 -12.06 26.36
CA PRO A 531 -28.04 -11.86 27.81
C PRO A 531 -26.66 -11.54 28.41
N GLY A 532 -26.52 -10.35 28.98
CA GLY A 532 -25.33 -9.91 29.72
C GLY A 532 -24.30 -9.10 28.94
N LEU A 533 -24.59 -8.67 27.71
CA LEU A 533 -23.72 -7.81 26.90
C LEU A 533 -24.38 -6.46 26.56
N ALA A 534 -23.59 -5.40 26.45
CA ALA A 534 -24.04 -4.10 25.95
C ALA A 534 -24.13 -4.12 24.42
N ILE A 535 -25.03 -3.33 23.82
CA ILE A 535 -25.03 -3.16 22.35
C ILE A 535 -23.85 -2.25 21.97
N SER A 536 -23.17 -2.54 20.86
CA SER A 536 -22.08 -1.71 20.35
C SER A 536 -22.59 -0.37 19.81
N GLU A 537 -22.08 0.74 20.38
CA GLU A 537 -22.37 2.12 19.97
C GLU A 537 -21.20 2.79 19.20
N ASP A 538 -20.06 2.09 19.06
CA ASP A 538 -18.83 2.56 18.41
C ASP A 538 -18.28 1.59 17.34
N GLY A 539 -18.98 0.47 17.12
CA GLY A 539 -18.60 -0.59 16.19
C GLY A 539 -17.57 -1.58 16.75
N LEU A 540 -17.24 -1.52 18.05
CA LEU A 540 -16.42 -2.53 18.75
C LEU A 540 -17.27 -3.64 19.37
N CYS A 541 -16.71 -4.84 19.49
CA CYS A 541 -17.40 -6.02 20.01
C CYS A 541 -16.43 -7.07 20.57
N GLY A 542 -16.95 -8.20 21.04
CA GLY A 542 -16.13 -9.34 21.44
C GLY A 542 -15.74 -9.36 22.92
N PRO A 543 -14.89 -10.31 23.34
CA PRO A 543 -14.60 -10.57 24.75
C PRO A 543 -13.79 -9.47 25.46
N GLU A 544 -13.05 -8.65 24.73
CA GLU A 544 -12.31 -7.52 25.31
C GLU A 544 -13.24 -6.34 25.62
N ASN A 545 -14.19 -6.06 24.73
CA ASN A 545 -15.11 -4.92 24.83
C ASN A 545 -16.41 -5.24 25.58
N GLN A 546 -16.76 -6.53 25.76
CA GLN A 546 -18.01 -7.02 26.36
C GLN A 546 -19.28 -6.46 25.68
N GLN A 547 -19.19 -6.18 24.38
CA GLN A 547 -20.26 -5.64 23.55
C GLN A 547 -20.70 -6.63 22.47
N THR A 548 -22.00 -6.63 22.17
CA THR A 548 -22.64 -7.38 21.10
C THR A 548 -23.03 -6.47 19.93
N CYS A 549 -22.90 -6.98 18.71
CA CYS A 549 -23.35 -6.36 17.49
C CYS A 549 -24.86 -6.58 17.24
N GLU A 550 -25.52 -7.47 17.98
CA GLU A 550 -26.97 -7.67 17.87
C GLU A 550 -27.75 -6.39 18.24
N GLY A 551 -28.23 -5.68 17.22
CA GLY A 551 -28.94 -4.41 17.36
C GLY A 551 -28.06 -3.15 17.20
N SER A 552 -26.78 -3.30 16.83
CA SER A 552 -25.90 -2.18 16.50
C SER A 552 -26.14 -1.63 15.10
N GLU A 553 -25.93 -0.32 14.88
CA GLU A 553 -25.99 0.29 13.54
C GLU A 553 -24.82 -0.12 12.63
N PHE A 554 -23.73 -0.61 13.22
CA PHE A 554 -22.54 -1.08 12.51
C PHE A 554 -22.68 -2.51 11.93
N GLY A 555 -23.90 -3.08 11.97
CA GLY A 555 -24.24 -4.42 11.49
C GLY A 555 -24.27 -5.47 12.60
N THR A 556 -24.86 -6.64 12.32
CA THR A 556 -25.23 -7.63 13.34
C THR A 556 -24.12 -8.61 13.73
N CYS A 557 -23.08 -8.76 12.90
CA CYS A 557 -22.05 -9.76 13.11
C CYS A 557 -20.79 -9.16 13.76
N CYS A 558 -20.23 -9.85 14.76
CA CYS A 558 -18.94 -9.51 15.36
C CYS A 558 -17.83 -10.34 14.72
N GLY A 559 -16.91 -9.71 13.97
CA GLY A 559 -15.78 -10.40 13.35
C GLY A 559 -14.63 -10.70 14.34
N PRO A 560 -13.63 -11.53 13.96
CA PRO A 560 -12.49 -11.87 14.82
C PRO A 560 -11.68 -10.65 15.30
N SER A 561 -11.66 -9.57 14.50
CA SER A 561 -10.99 -8.31 14.81
C SER A 561 -11.71 -7.44 15.87
N GLY A 562 -12.71 -7.99 16.55
CA GLY A 562 -13.46 -7.26 17.60
C GLY A 562 -14.28 -6.10 17.05
N ARG A 563 -14.77 -6.20 15.79
CA ARG A 563 -15.58 -5.17 15.13
C ARG A 563 -16.89 -5.69 14.56
N CYS A 564 -17.92 -4.85 14.62
CA CYS A 564 -19.21 -5.12 14.00
C CYS A 564 -19.15 -4.97 12.47
N SER A 565 -19.93 -5.80 11.77
CA SER A 565 -20.09 -5.74 10.32
C SER A 565 -21.48 -6.21 9.88
N SER A 566 -21.96 -5.64 8.78
CA SER A 566 -23.12 -6.07 7.99
C SER A 566 -22.72 -6.78 6.70
N SER A 567 -21.43 -7.00 6.45
CA SER A 567 -20.95 -7.61 5.20
C SER A 567 -21.20 -9.11 5.15
N SER A 568 -21.62 -9.61 3.98
CA SER A 568 -21.73 -11.04 3.70
C SER A 568 -20.39 -11.78 3.86
N ILE A 569 -19.26 -11.10 3.64
CA ILE A 569 -17.90 -11.64 3.78
C ILE A 569 -17.55 -11.91 5.26
N ALA A 570 -17.94 -11.04 6.20
CA ALA A 570 -17.81 -11.31 7.64
C ALA A 570 -18.65 -12.53 8.09
N CYS A 571 -19.63 -12.92 7.28
CA CYS A 571 -20.49 -14.08 7.47
C CYS A 571 -20.08 -15.32 6.65
N LEU A 572 -18.96 -15.28 5.92
CA LEU A 572 -18.38 -16.47 5.30
C LEU A 572 -17.59 -17.27 6.34
N ALA A 573 -17.72 -18.60 6.27
CA ALA A 573 -17.24 -19.56 7.26
C ALA A 573 -15.70 -19.63 7.45
N ILE A 574 -14.92 -18.84 6.71
CA ILE A 574 -13.45 -18.73 6.82
C ILE A 574 -13.05 -17.68 7.87
N LEU A 575 -13.84 -16.61 8.05
CA LEU A 575 -13.58 -15.58 9.05
C LEU A 575 -14.41 -15.77 10.32
N GLY A 576 -15.64 -16.28 10.22
CA GLY A 576 -16.42 -16.74 11.37
C GLY A 576 -16.96 -15.63 12.27
N CYS A 577 -18.28 -15.51 12.32
CA CYS A 577 -18.94 -14.60 13.26
C CYS A 577 -18.76 -15.11 14.71
N GLN A 578 -18.36 -14.23 15.64
CA GLN A 578 -18.29 -14.57 17.06
C GLN A 578 -19.71 -14.72 17.63
N GLU A 579 -20.28 -15.94 17.60
CA GLU A 579 -21.70 -16.24 17.92
C GLU A 579 -22.20 -15.68 19.27
N ARG A 580 -21.31 -15.47 20.24
CA ARG A 580 -21.64 -14.87 21.55
C ARG A 580 -21.83 -13.35 21.50
N TYR A 581 -21.24 -12.68 20.51
CA TYR A 581 -21.11 -11.23 20.39
C TYR A 581 -21.73 -10.67 19.10
N GLY A 582 -22.38 -11.50 18.28
CA GLY A 582 -23.06 -11.10 17.07
C GLY A 582 -23.53 -12.31 16.27
N ARG A 583 -24.40 -12.08 15.28
CA ARG A 583 -24.90 -13.12 14.39
C ARG A 583 -24.95 -12.65 12.94
N CYS A 584 -24.89 -13.64 12.06
CA CYS A 584 -25.29 -13.50 10.65
C CYS A 584 -26.81 -13.69 10.53
N VAL A 585 -27.41 -12.99 9.57
CA VAL A 585 -28.86 -12.93 9.32
C VAL A 585 -29.10 -13.00 7.82
#